data_AF-M1A3Z6-F1
#
_entry.id   AF-M1A3Z6-F1
#
_cell.length_a   1.000
_cell.length_b   1.000
_cell.length_c   1.000
_cell.angle_alpha   90.00
_cell.angle_beta   90.00
_cell.angle_gamma   90.00
#
_symmetry.space_group_name_H-M   'P 1'
#
loop_
_entity.id
_entity.type
_entity.pdbx_description
1 polymer ?
#
loop_
_entity_poly.entity_id
_entity_poly.type
_entity_poly.pdbx_seq_one_letter_code
_entity_poly.pdbx_strand_id
1 'polypeptide(L)'
;MCVICGFVGCGRYKEAHATRHWKETQHCYALELETRRVWDYAGDNYVHRLIQSKTDGKLVELNHHGHHDSDGCCSCECGTDPGFSETILNSKVEAIVNEYNDLLTSQLEDQKMVNLFTF
;
A
#
# COMPACT_ATOMS: atom_id res chain seq x y z
N MET A 1 1.67 -19.04 -12.67
CA MET A 1 1.94 -18.44 -14.00
C MET A 1 3.01 -17.36 -13.84
N CYS A 2 4.08 -17.37 -14.61
CA CYS A 2 5.08 -16.29 -14.62
C CYS A 2 4.45 -15.00 -15.16
N VAL A 3 4.60 -13.88 -14.44
CA VAL A 3 4.03 -12.59 -14.87
C VAL A 3 4.89 -11.87 -15.92
N ILE A 4 6.13 -12.30 -16.13
CA ILE A 4 7.06 -11.71 -17.08
C ILE A 4 6.88 -12.32 -18.48
N CYS A 5 6.73 -13.65 -18.57
CA CYS A 5 6.66 -14.35 -19.87
C CYS A 5 5.44 -15.27 -20.05
N GLY A 6 4.53 -15.34 -19.08
CA GLY A 6 3.30 -16.13 -19.20
C GLY A 6 3.46 -17.64 -18.99
N PHE A 7 4.66 -18.16 -18.70
CA PHE A 7 4.87 -19.59 -18.45
C PHE A 7 3.96 -20.14 -17.32
N VAL A 8 3.27 -21.26 -17.55
CA VAL A 8 2.41 -21.90 -16.55
C VAL A 8 3.09 -23.17 -16.05
N GLY A 9 3.44 -23.19 -14.77
CA GLY A 9 4.03 -24.33 -14.10
C GLY A 9 3.30 -24.67 -12.80
N CYS A 10 3.43 -25.92 -12.36
CA CYS A 10 2.94 -26.38 -11.07
C CYS A 10 3.73 -25.77 -9.90
N GLY A 11 3.06 -25.61 -8.76
CA GLY A 11 3.64 -25.07 -7.53
C GLY A 11 4.64 -26.02 -6.86
N ARG A 12 5.17 -25.57 -5.71
CA ARG A 12 6.24 -26.25 -4.95
C ARG A 12 5.89 -27.67 -4.50
N TYR A 13 4.61 -27.94 -4.21
CA TYR A 13 4.14 -29.23 -3.69
C TYR A 13 3.91 -30.31 -4.76
N LYS A 14 4.30 -30.05 -6.01
CA LYS A 14 4.22 -31.01 -7.12
C LYS A 14 5.62 -31.21 -7.72
N GLU A 15 5.77 -31.10 -9.02
CA GLU A 15 7.03 -31.24 -9.75
C GLU A 15 7.86 -29.94 -9.77
N ALA A 16 7.39 -28.89 -9.08
CA ALA A 16 8.06 -27.59 -8.95
C ALA A 16 8.48 -26.93 -10.28
N HIS A 17 7.67 -27.11 -11.34
CA HIS A 17 7.92 -26.51 -12.66
C HIS A 17 8.09 -25.00 -12.62
N ALA A 18 7.32 -24.30 -11.77
CA ALA A 18 7.45 -22.86 -11.64
C ALA A 18 8.80 -22.45 -10.98
N THR A 19 9.35 -23.29 -10.09
CA THR A 19 10.66 -23.04 -9.46
C THR A 19 11.81 -23.31 -10.43
N ARG A 20 11.72 -24.37 -11.25
CA ARG A 20 12.68 -24.64 -12.31
C ARG A 20 12.74 -23.50 -13.33
N HIS A 21 11.57 -23.04 -13.78
CA HIS A 21 11.45 -21.88 -14.67
C HIS A 21 12.16 -20.64 -14.13
N TRP A 22 11.97 -20.33 -12.84
CA TRP A 22 12.68 -19.21 -12.22
C TRP A 22 14.20 -19.39 -12.25
N LYS A 23 14.72 -20.58 -11.90
CA LYS A 23 16.17 -20.84 -11.91
C LYS A 23 16.79 -20.68 -13.30
N GLU A 24 16.09 -21.12 -14.34
CA GLU A 24 16.59 -21.08 -15.73
C GLU A 24 16.48 -19.68 -16.35
N THR A 25 15.43 -18.93 -16.05
CA THR A 25 15.11 -17.65 -16.74
C THR A 25 15.36 -16.41 -15.91
N GLN A 26 15.56 -16.56 -14.60
CA GLN A 26 15.61 -15.45 -13.63
C GLN A 26 14.33 -14.60 -13.61
N HIS A 27 13.19 -15.19 -13.98
CA HIS A 27 11.90 -14.53 -13.81
C HIS A 27 11.38 -14.71 -12.37
N CYS A 28 11.59 -13.71 -11.53
CA CYS A 28 11.36 -13.81 -10.08
C CYS A 28 9.88 -13.81 -9.66
N TYR A 29 8.95 -13.42 -10.54
CA TYR A 29 7.55 -13.23 -10.16
C TYR A 29 6.61 -14.25 -10.80
N ALA A 30 5.75 -14.86 -9.99
CA ALA A 30 4.70 -15.77 -10.45
C ALA A 30 3.36 -15.51 -9.76
N LEU A 31 2.28 -15.47 -10.55
CA LEU A 31 0.89 -15.42 -10.08
C LEU A 31 0.38 -16.83 -9.72
N GLU A 32 -0.10 -16.98 -8.48
CA GLU A 32 -0.90 -18.12 -8.03
C GLU A 32 -2.33 -17.96 -8.55
N LEU A 33 -2.82 -18.90 -9.36
CA LEU A 33 -4.09 -18.75 -10.08
C LEU A 33 -5.32 -18.88 -9.17
N GLU A 34 -5.22 -19.67 -8.09
CA GLU A 34 -6.31 -19.90 -7.15
C GLU A 34 -6.56 -18.68 -6.26
N THR A 35 -5.49 -18.14 -5.65
CA THR A 35 -5.59 -17.05 -4.67
C THR A 35 -5.36 -15.67 -5.28
N ARG A 36 -4.92 -15.61 -6.55
CA ARG A 36 -4.50 -14.38 -7.25
C ARG A 36 -3.36 -13.61 -6.57
N ARG A 37 -2.63 -14.26 -5.65
CA ARG A 37 -1.43 -13.70 -5.01
C ARG A 37 -0.22 -13.81 -5.92
N VAL A 38 0.72 -12.88 -5.78
CA VAL A 38 1.99 -12.90 -6.51
C VAL A 38 3.08 -13.40 -5.58
N TRP A 39 3.77 -14.45 -5.99
CA TRP A 39 4.94 -15.00 -5.33
C TRP A 39 6.22 -14.33 -5.86
N ASP A 40 7.10 -13.91 -4.96
CA ASP A 40 8.46 -13.47 -5.24
C ASP A 40 9.44 -14.59 -4.90
N TYR A 41 10.11 -15.13 -5.92
CA TYR A 41 11.12 -16.16 -5.74
C TYR A 41 12.44 -15.65 -5.17
N ALA A 42 12.80 -14.38 -5.39
CA ALA A 42 14.04 -13.80 -4.85
C ALA A 42 13.89 -13.45 -3.38
N GLY A 43 12.73 -12.93 -2.97
CA GLY A 43 12.41 -12.60 -1.58
C GLY A 43 11.87 -13.77 -0.75
N ASP A 44 11.52 -14.89 -1.38
CA ASP A 44 10.88 -16.08 -0.77
C ASP A 44 9.59 -15.72 0.01
N ASN A 45 8.81 -14.77 -0.52
CA ASN A 45 7.59 -14.28 0.12
C ASN A 45 6.49 -13.97 -0.91
N TYR A 46 5.25 -13.86 -0.44
CA TYR A 46 4.18 -13.26 -1.24
C TYR A 46 4.33 -11.74 -1.26
N VAL A 47 4.15 -11.13 -2.43
CA VAL A 47 4.14 -9.67 -2.60
C VAL A 47 2.79 -9.15 -2.12
N HIS A 48 2.81 -8.24 -1.13
CA HIS A 48 1.65 -7.44 -0.77
C HIS A 48 1.37 -6.44 -1.88
N ARG A 49 0.22 -6.57 -2.56
CA ARG A 49 -0.14 -5.69 -3.66
C ARG A 49 -0.60 -4.34 -3.11
N LEU A 50 0.24 -3.32 -3.18
CA LEU A 50 -0.20 -1.92 -3.10
C LEU A 50 -0.75 -1.52 -4.47
N ILE A 51 -2.08 -1.48 -4.61
CA ILE A 51 -2.71 -0.90 -5.81
C ILE A 51 -2.73 0.61 -5.61
N GLN A 52 -1.79 1.34 -6.21
CA GLN A 52 -1.98 2.78 -6.43
C GLN A 52 -2.90 2.96 -7.63
N SER A 53 -4.16 3.32 -7.39
CA SER A 53 -5.00 3.86 -8.46
C SER A 53 -4.41 5.21 -8.88
N LYS A 54 -4.05 5.34 -10.17
CA LYS A 54 -3.54 6.60 -10.73
C LYS A 54 -4.58 7.74 -10.70
N THR A 55 -5.81 7.45 -10.30
CA THR A 55 -6.94 8.39 -10.33
C THR A 55 -7.44 8.83 -8.97
N ASP A 56 -6.90 8.33 -7.84
CA ASP A 56 -7.41 8.82 -6.55
C ASP A 56 -6.46 8.73 -5.34
N GLY A 57 -5.19 8.34 -5.50
CA GLY A 57 -4.19 8.39 -4.42
C GLY A 57 -4.49 7.55 -3.16
N LYS A 58 -5.64 6.86 -3.12
CA LYS A 58 -6.09 6.04 -1.99
C LYS A 58 -5.42 4.67 -2.09
N LEU A 59 -4.42 4.46 -1.26
CA LEU A 59 -3.81 3.15 -1.05
C LEU A 59 -4.87 2.21 -0.48
N VAL A 60 -5.37 1.29 -1.30
CA VAL A 60 -6.27 0.22 -0.82
C VAL A 60 -5.38 -0.92 -0.37
N GLU A 61 -5.10 -0.97 0.93
CA GLU A 61 -4.62 -2.19 1.58
C GLU A 61 -5.78 -3.18 1.58
N LEU A 62 -5.69 -4.23 0.76
CA LEU A 62 -6.61 -5.35 0.87
C LEU A 62 -6.21 -6.13 2.11
N ASN A 63 -6.89 -5.84 3.23
CA ASN A 63 -6.86 -6.62 4.47
C ASN A 63 -6.99 -8.11 4.14
N HIS A 64 -5.86 -8.81 4.12
CA HIS A 64 -5.83 -10.26 4.18
C HIS A 64 -5.60 -10.63 5.63
N HIS A 65 -6.67 -11.03 6.31
CA HIS A 65 -6.59 -11.62 7.64
C HIS A 65 -5.59 -12.78 7.60
N GLY A 66 -4.41 -12.55 8.16
CA GLY A 66 -3.42 -13.58 8.41
C GLY A 66 -3.96 -14.53 9.48
N HIS A 67 -4.21 -15.77 9.09
CA HIS A 67 -4.29 -16.88 10.03
C HIS A 67 -2.87 -17.12 10.54
N HIS A 68 -2.61 -16.68 11.75
CA HIS A 68 -1.36 -16.91 12.47
C HIS A 68 -1.60 -18.16 13.33
N ASP A 69 -1.18 -19.32 12.85
CA ASP A 69 -1.00 -20.50 13.70
C ASP A 69 0.50 -20.77 13.89
N SER A 70 0.81 -21.00 15.16
CA SER A 70 2.09 -21.09 15.85
C SER A 70 3.15 -22.01 15.23
N ASP A 71 4.40 -21.54 15.14
CA ASP A 71 5.50 -22.00 16.01
C ASP A 71 6.85 -21.37 15.61
N GLY A 72 7.58 -20.84 16.60
CA GLY A 72 9.03 -20.58 16.47
C GLY A 72 9.47 -19.12 16.63
N CYS A 73 9.78 -18.76 17.88
CA CYS A 73 10.38 -17.49 18.31
C CYS A 73 11.72 -17.16 17.62
N CYS A 74 11.90 -15.91 17.18
CA CYS A 74 13.18 -15.21 17.30
C CYS A 74 12.94 -13.70 17.52
N SER A 75 13.58 -13.16 18.55
CA SER A 75 13.45 -11.79 19.03
C SER A 75 14.09 -10.80 18.06
N CYS A 76 13.28 -9.91 17.50
CA CYS A 76 13.73 -8.60 17.05
C CYS A 76 12.59 -7.61 17.23
N GLU A 77 12.78 -6.68 18.16
CA GLU A 77 11.94 -5.51 18.34
C GLU A 77 11.98 -4.66 17.06
N CYS A 78 10.87 -4.66 16.32
CA CYS A 78 10.51 -3.56 15.43
C CYS A 78 9.00 -3.39 15.53
N GLY A 79 8.57 -2.54 16.47
CA GLY A 79 7.18 -2.13 16.57
C GLY A 79 6.82 -1.25 15.38
N THR A 80 6.13 -1.82 14.38
CA THR A 80 5.22 -1.02 13.55
C THR A 80 3.90 -0.91 14.28
N ASP A 81 3.84 0.08 15.17
CA ASP A 81 2.64 0.48 15.89
C ASP A 81 1.66 1.13 14.88
N PRO A 82 0.44 0.58 14.68
CA PRO A 82 -0.56 1.14 13.76
C PRO A 82 -0.95 2.59 14.09
N GLY A 83 -0.72 3.04 15.33
CA GLY A 83 -1.06 4.39 15.77
C GLY A 83 -0.20 5.50 15.16
N PHE A 84 1.00 5.20 14.65
CA PHE A 84 1.90 6.25 14.14
C PHE A 84 1.49 6.79 12.78
N SER A 85 0.96 5.93 11.89
CA SER A 85 0.49 6.33 10.55
C SER A 85 -0.76 7.22 10.63
N GLU A 86 -1.69 6.88 11.52
CA GLU A 86 -2.93 7.62 11.74
C GLU A 86 -2.67 9.01 12.32
N THR A 87 -1.71 9.13 13.24
CA THR A 87 -1.32 10.42 13.83
C THR A 87 -0.73 11.39 12.78
N ILE A 88 0.07 10.88 11.84
CA ILE A 88 0.64 11.70 10.76
C ILE A 88 -0.45 12.16 9.77
N LEU A 89 -1.41 11.29 9.44
CA LEU A 89 -2.52 11.65 8.56
C LEU A 89 -3.41 12.71 9.21
N ASN A 90 -3.74 12.56 10.49
CA ASN A 90 -4.53 13.56 11.23
C ASN A 90 -3.81 14.92 11.30
N SER A 91 -2.49 14.91 11.53
CA SER A 91 -1.69 16.14 11.52
C SER A 91 -1.72 16.86 10.17
N LYS A 92 -1.68 16.13 9.04
CA LYS A 92 -1.81 16.74 7.71
C LYS A 92 -3.22 17.31 7.46
N VAL A 93 -4.26 16.64 7.94
CA VAL A 93 -5.64 17.12 7.82
C VAL A 93 -5.83 18.40 8.63
N GLU A 94 -5.33 18.45 9.86
CA GLU A 94 -5.39 19.66 10.70
C GLU A 94 -4.65 20.85 10.07
N ALA A 95 -3.48 20.63 9.47
CA ALA A 95 -2.75 21.67 8.76
C ALA A 95 -3.55 22.27 7.60
N ILE A 96 -4.19 21.43 6.77
CA ILE A 96 -5.04 21.87 5.65
C ILE A 96 -6.26 22.65 6.15
N VAL A 97 -6.90 22.18 7.23
CA VAL A 97 -8.06 22.87 7.81
C VAL A 97 -7.68 24.26 8.34
N ASN A 98 -6.52 24.39 8.97
CA ASN A 98 -6.02 25.66 9.45
C ASN A 98 -5.75 26.64 8.31
N GLU A 99 -5.04 26.23 7.27
CA GLU A 99 -4.79 27.07 6.08
C GLU A 99 -6.10 27.53 5.42
N TYR A 100 -7.08 26.63 5.33
CA TYR A 100 -8.40 26.98 4.80
C TYR A 100 -9.12 28.04 5.65
N ASN A 101 -9.11 27.89 6.98
CA ASN A 101 -9.72 28.84 7.90
C ASN A 101 -9.04 30.22 7.84
N ASP A 102 -7.72 30.26 7.71
CA ASP A 102 -6.95 31.50 7.57
C ASP A 102 -7.33 32.24 6.28
N LEU A 103 -7.37 31.51 5.15
CA LEU A 103 -7.79 32.07 3.86
C LEU A 103 -9.24 32.57 3.89
N LEU A 104 -10.15 31.82 4.50
CA LEU A 104 -11.55 32.23 4.65
C LEU A 104 -11.67 33.51 5.48
N THR A 105 -10.91 33.60 6.57
CA THR A 105 -10.89 34.79 7.45
C THR A 105 -10.37 36.01 6.69
N SER A 106 -9.27 35.87 5.96
CA SER A 106 -8.71 36.93 5.11
C SER A 106 -9.74 37.42 4.07
N GLN A 107 -10.45 36.51 3.40
CA GLN A 107 -11.47 36.88 2.41
C GLN A 107 -12.66 37.60 3.06
N LEU A 108 -13.09 37.17 4.25
CA LEU A 108 -14.19 37.82 4.98
C LEU A 108 -13.80 39.22 5.47
N GLU A 109 -12.54 39.44 5.86
CA GLU A 109 -12.01 40.75 6.22
C GLU A 109 -11.95 41.69 5.01
N ASP A 110 -11.50 41.20 3.85
CA ASP A 110 -11.50 41.96 2.60
C ASP A 110 -12.93 42.37 2.20
N GLN A 111 -13.91 41.46 2.31
CA GLN A 111 -15.32 41.79 2.04
C GLN A 111 -15.88 42.83 3.03
N LYS A 112 -15.43 42.84 4.29
CA LYS A 112 -15.81 43.87 5.26
C LYS A 112 -15.18 45.22 4.94
N MET A 113 -13.90 45.24 4.55
CA MET A 113 -13.24 46.47 4.09
C MET A 113 -13.89 47.03 2.83
N VAL A 114 -14.12 46.19 1.82
CA VAL A 114 -14.80 46.61 0.58
C VAL A 114 -16.16 47.24 0.90
N ASN A 115 -16.95 46.64 1.80
CA ASN A 115 -18.24 47.21 2.21
C ASN A 115 -18.15 48.50 3.04
N LEU A 116 -17.02 48.78 3.71
CA LEU A 116 -16.81 50.05 4.42
C LEU A 116 -16.37 51.20 3.49
N PHE A 117 -15.80 50.92 2.32
CA PHE A 117 -15.37 51.95 1.35
C PHE A 117 -16.45 52.32 0.32
N THR A 118 -17.62 51.67 0.34
CA THR A 118 -18.74 51.93 -0.59
C THR A 118 -19.81 52.91 -0.05
N PHE A 119 -19.51 53.69 1.00
CA PHE A 119 -20.35 54.79 1.51
C PHE A 119 -19.60 56.13 1.52
#